data_AF-A0A0H3C8G1-F1
#
_entry.id   AF-A0A0H3C8G1-F1
#
_cell.length_a   1.000
_cell.length_b   1.000
_cell.length_c   1.000
_cell.angle_alpha   90.00
_cell.angle_beta   90.00
_cell.angle_gamma   90.00
#
_symmetry.space_group_name_H-M   'P 1'
#
loop_
_entity.id
_entity.type
_entity.pdbx_description
1 polymer ?
#
loop_
_entity_poly.entity_id
_entity_poly.type
_entity_poly.pdbx_seq_one_letter_code
_entity_poly.pdbx_strand_id
1 'polypeptide(L)'
;MAIKGSCCCGGVQFELFERPAMVGVCHCSRCRKAGSSVYAYVRAEAFFWVAGRDLVARYAPTPPLRFNRCFCARCGTALGDPFSGRVLAIAASCLDDGVRLTPDFHEYVADSPSWRRPEA
;
A
#
# COMPACT_ATOMS: atom_id res chain seq x y z
N MET A 1 -12.80 7.12 14.96
CA MET A 1 -13.33 6.09 14.05
C MET A 1 -12.15 5.57 13.25
N ALA A 2 -11.85 4.28 13.34
CA ALA A 2 -10.69 3.68 12.68
C ALA A 2 -11.01 3.31 11.22
N ILE A 3 -10.02 3.39 10.34
CA ILE A 3 -10.09 2.88 8.97
C ILE A 3 -9.61 1.43 8.99
N LYS A 4 -10.43 0.50 8.50
CA LYS A 4 -10.08 -0.91 8.43
C LYS A 4 -9.37 -1.25 7.13
N GLY A 5 -8.48 -2.22 7.20
CA GLY A 5 -7.88 -2.83 6.04
C GLY A 5 -7.67 -4.32 6.21
N SER A 6 -7.81 -5.04 5.10
CA SER A 6 -7.62 -6.48 5.06
C SER A 6 -7.06 -6.93 3.72
N CYS A 7 -6.46 -8.12 3.71
CA CYS A 7 -6.17 -8.82 2.46
C CYS A 7 -7.42 -9.50 1.90
N CYS A 8 -7.42 -9.85 0.61
CA CYS A 8 -8.56 -10.48 -0.06
C CYS A 8 -9.08 -11.75 0.62
N CYS A 9 -8.21 -12.57 1.22
CA CYS A 9 -8.66 -13.78 1.93
C CYS A 9 -9.03 -13.54 3.41
N GLY A 10 -9.01 -12.28 3.88
CA GLY A 10 -9.30 -11.91 5.28
C GLY A 10 -8.26 -12.38 6.30
N GLY A 11 -7.17 -13.04 5.88
CA GLY A 11 -6.16 -13.60 6.78
C GLY A 11 -5.29 -12.53 7.45
N VAL A 12 -4.98 -11.46 6.73
CA VAL A 12 -4.29 -10.26 7.23
C VAL A 12 -5.33 -9.18 7.47
N GLN A 13 -5.32 -8.58 8.66
CA GLN A 13 -6.22 -7.49 9.05
C GLN A 13 -5.45 -6.44 9.87
N PHE A 14 -5.77 -5.17 9.66
CA PHE A 14 -5.18 -4.05 10.38
C PHE A 14 -6.15 -2.87 10.46
N GLU A 15 -5.84 -1.94 11.35
CA GLU A 15 -6.60 -0.70 11.54
C GLU A 15 -5.67 0.51 11.49
N LEU A 16 -6.20 1.62 10.98
CA LEU A 16 -5.57 2.94 11.02
C LEU A 16 -6.40 3.87 11.90
N PHE A 17 -5.80 4.42 12.95
CA PHE A 17 -6.48 5.33 13.87
C PHE A 17 -6.45 6.79 13.43
N GLU A 18 -5.78 7.06 12.31
CA GLU A 18 -5.69 8.38 11.69
C GLU A 18 -5.87 8.26 10.19
N ARG A 19 -6.28 9.37 9.57
CA ARG A 19 -6.31 9.46 8.11
C ARG A 19 -4.87 9.46 7.57
N PRO A 20 -4.63 8.86 6.39
CA PRO A 20 -3.36 9.00 5.71
C PRO A 20 -2.99 10.49 5.56
N ALA A 21 -1.75 10.82 5.85
CA ALA A 21 -1.24 12.18 5.74
C ALA A 21 -1.05 12.60 4.27
N MET A 22 -0.86 11.61 3.39
CA MET A 22 -0.63 11.79 1.97
C MET A 22 -1.02 10.52 1.22
N VAL A 23 -1.45 10.66 -0.02
CA VAL A 23 -1.76 9.58 -0.96
C VAL A 23 -0.95 9.80 -2.24
N GLY A 24 -0.18 8.79 -2.65
CA GLY A 24 0.65 8.87 -3.85
C GLY A 24 0.33 7.77 -4.85
N VAL A 25 0.45 8.08 -6.14
CA VAL A 25 0.46 7.07 -7.20
C VAL A 25 1.88 6.88 -7.72
N CYS A 26 2.42 5.68 -7.56
CA CYS A 26 3.71 5.31 -8.13
C CYS A 26 3.54 4.55 -9.44
N HIS A 27 4.11 5.09 -10.51
CA HIS A 27 4.04 4.50 -11.83
C HIS A 27 5.23 3.62 -12.17
N CYS A 28 6.25 3.46 -11.32
CA CYS A 28 7.42 2.66 -11.65
C CYS A 28 7.08 1.18 -11.88
N SER A 29 7.90 0.47 -12.65
CA SER A 29 7.66 -0.95 -12.99
C SER A 29 7.52 -1.84 -11.75
N ARG A 30 8.18 -1.43 -10.65
CA ARG A 30 8.09 -2.12 -9.38
C ARG A 30 6.65 -2.07 -8.87
N CYS A 31 6.11 -0.89 -8.58
CA CYS A 31 4.75 -0.74 -8.04
C CYS A 31 3.68 -1.27 -9.00
N ARG A 32 3.83 -1.08 -10.32
CA ARG A 32 2.88 -1.66 -11.29
C ARG A 32 2.78 -3.19 -11.19
N LYS A 33 3.93 -3.87 -11.09
CA LYS A 33 3.98 -5.34 -10.93
C LYS A 33 3.49 -5.81 -9.55
N ALA A 34 3.33 -4.93 -8.57
CA ALA A 34 2.79 -5.29 -7.27
C ALA A 34 1.27 -5.51 -7.32
N GLY A 35 0.59 -5.12 -8.40
CA GLY A 35 -0.88 -5.07 -8.43
C GLY A 35 -1.46 -3.90 -7.64
N SER A 36 -0.63 -3.06 -7.03
CA SER A 36 -1.03 -1.83 -6.34
C SER A 36 -0.06 -0.69 -6.65
N SER A 37 -0.60 0.42 -7.14
CA SER A 37 0.17 1.61 -7.50
C SER A 37 -0.22 2.82 -6.65
N VAL A 38 -1.25 2.71 -5.82
CA VAL A 38 -1.75 3.80 -4.98
C VAL A 38 -1.41 3.46 -3.54
N TYR A 39 -0.68 4.35 -2.88
CA TYR A 39 -0.22 4.16 -1.51
C TYR A 39 -0.70 5.30 -0.62
N ALA A 40 -1.23 4.93 0.54
CA ALA A 40 -1.60 5.81 1.63
C ALA A 40 -0.43 5.84 2.63
N TYR A 41 0.13 7.02 2.87
CA TYR A 41 1.22 7.23 3.80
C TYR A 41 0.67 7.55 5.19
N VAL A 42 0.93 6.66 6.15
CA VAL A 42 0.40 6.74 7.52
C VAL A 42 1.55 6.77 8.51
N ARG A 43 1.35 7.44 9.65
CA ARG A 43 2.32 7.34 10.76
C ARG A 43 2.33 5.92 11.30
N ALA A 44 3.50 5.40 11.64
CA ALA A 44 3.63 4.05 12.17
C ALA A 44 2.83 3.86 13.46
N GLU A 45 2.74 4.91 14.29
CA GLU A 45 2.00 4.92 15.55
C GLU A 45 0.47 4.88 15.35
N ALA A 46 -0.01 5.23 14.15
CA ALA A 46 -1.42 5.18 13.81
C ALA A 46 -1.84 3.83 13.18
N PHE A 47 -0.89 2.94 12.91
CA PHE A 47 -1.14 1.62 12.31
C PHE A 47 -1.16 0.53 13.38
N PHE A 48 -2.18 -0.32 13.36
CA PHE A 48 -2.31 -1.43 14.31
C PHE A 48 -2.63 -2.75 13.61
N TRP A 49 -1.88 -3.80 13.94
CA TRP A 49 -2.16 -5.15 13.44
C TRP A 49 -3.32 -5.76 14.22
N VAL A 50 -4.35 -6.21 13.51
CA VAL A 50 -5.48 -6.95 14.11
C VAL A 50 -5.26 -8.45 14.02
N ALA A 51 -4.84 -8.95 12.84
CA ALA A 51 -4.60 -10.37 12.61
C ALA A 51 -3.60 -10.63 11.47
N GLY A 52 -2.99 -11.81 11.47
CA GLY A 52 -2.23 -12.34 10.34
C GLY A 52 -0.94 -11.62 10.01
N ARG A 53 -0.32 -10.92 10.98
CA ARG A 53 1.00 -10.28 10.79
C ARG A 53 2.06 -11.27 10.32
N ASP A 54 1.97 -12.52 10.76
CA ASP A 54 2.80 -13.67 10.39
C ASP A 54 2.56 -14.16 8.95
N LEU A 55 1.38 -13.88 8.37
CA LEU A 55 1.05 -14.21 6.99
C LEU A 55 1.63 -13.20 5.98
N VAL A 56 2.35 -12.17 6.44
CA VAL A 56 2.91 -11.14 5.56
C VAL A 56 4.29 -11.55 5.05
N ALA A 57 4.34 -11.94 3.78
CA ALA A 57 5.60 -12.15 3.06
C ALA A 57 6.22 -10.80 2.70
N ARG A 58 7.56 -10.76 2.65
CA ARG A 58 8.33 -9.56 2.31
C ARG A 58 9.32 -9.86 1.18
N TYR A 59 9.37 -8.96 0.21
CA TYR A 59 10.36 -8.96 -0.85
C TYR A 59 11.23 -7.71 -0.73
N ALA A 60 12.50 -7.91 -0.41
CA ALA A 60 13.46 -6.83 -0.18
C ALA A 60 13.76 -6.07 -1.49
N PRO A 61 13.94 -4.75 -1.43
CA PRO A 61 14.38 -3.97 -2.58
C PRO A 61 15.87 -4.20 -2.86
N THR A 62 16.26 -3.99 -4.10
CA THR A 62 17.67 -3.81 -4.50
C THR A 62 18.00 -2.32 -4.55
N PRO A 63 19.19 -1.87 -4.09
CA PRO A 63 19.61 -0.49 -4.22
C PRO A 63 19.45 0.03 -5.66
N PRO A 64 19.05 1.29 -5.86
CA PRO A 64 18.86 2.34 -4.85
C PRO A 64 17.48 2.33 -4.15
N LEU A 65 16.61 1.37 -4.46
CA LEU A 65 15.26 1.30 -3.89
C LEU A 65 15.32 0.94 -2.41
N ARG A 66 14.42 1.53 -1.60
CA ARG A 66 14.46 1.40 -0.13
C ARG A 66 13.24 0.73 0.48
N PHE A 67 12.09 0.76 -0.19
CA PHE A 67 10.86 0.20 0.35
C PHE A 67 10.75 -1.30 0.06
N ASN A 68 10.32 -2.06 1.06
CA ASN A 68 9.94 -3.45 0.92
C ASN A 68 8.68 -3.59 0.07
N ARG A 69 8.45 -4.80 -0.42
CA ARG A 69 7.19 -5.23 -1.01
C ARG A 69 6.59 -6.20 -0.03
N CYS A 70 5.49 -5.84 0.59
CA CYS A 70 4.78 -6.71 1.50
C CYS A 70 3.45 -7.14 0.88
N PHE A 71 3.15 -8.43 1.02
CA PHE A 71 1.93 -9.02 0.49
C PHE A 71 1.49 -10.19 1.36
N CYS A 72 0.19 -10.50 1.33
CA CYS A 72 -0.31 -11.70 1.98
C CYS A 72 0.26 -12.94 1.29
N ALA A 73 0.94 -13.80 2.04
CA ALA A 73 1.52 -15.04 1.52
C ALA A 73 0.48 -16.04 1.00
N ARG A 74 -0.80 -15.89 1.42
CA ARG A 74 -1.89 -16.80 1.03
C ARG A 74 -2.61 -16.35 -0.24
N CYS A 75 -2.94 -15.07 -0.37
CA CYS A 75 -3.76 -14.56 -1.48
C CYS A 75 -3.05 -13.54 -2.39
N GLY A 76 -1.80 -13.16 -2.08
CA GLY A 76 -1.02 -12.24 -2.90
C GLY A 76 -1.44 -10.76 -2.81
N THR A 77 -2.44 -10.40 -2.00
CA THR A 77 -2.85 -9.00 -1.84
C THR A 77 -1.66 -8.14 -1.41
N ALA A 78 -1.35 -7.11 -2.18
CA ALA A 78 -0.33 -6.14 -1.84
C ALA A 78 -0.74 -5.30 -0.63
N LEU A 79 0.18 -5.15 0.31
CA LEU A 79 0.00 -4.39 1.56
C LEU A 79 0.85 -3.12 1.60
N GLY A 80 1.79 -2.96 0.66
CA GLY A 80 2.77 -1.87 0.66
C GLY A 80 4.01 -2.23 1.48
N ASP A 81 4.40 -1.39 2.42
CA ASP A 81 5.50 -1.61 3.37
C ASP A 81 5.08 -1.18 4.80
N PRO A 82 4.26 -2.00 5.49
CA PRO A 82 3.75 -1.71 6.83
C PRO A 82 4.76 -1.99 7.96
N PHE A 83 6.07 -2.09 7.66
CA PHE A 83 7.09 -2.43 8.66
C PHE A 83 8.24 -1.43 8.76
N SER A 84 8.38 -0.52 7.79
CA SER A 84 9.64 0.21 7.62
C SER A 84 9.48 1.70 7.92
N GLY A 85 10.19 2.18 8.94
CA GLY A 85 10.32 3.60 9.26
C GLY A 85 9.18 4.19 10.11
N ARG A 86 9.19 5.51 10.25
CA ARG A 86 8.17 6.28 11.00
C ARG A 86 6.90 6.56 10.19
N VAL A 87 6.99 6.43 8.88
CA VAL A 87 5.87 6.58 7.95
C VAL A 87 5.79 5.30 7.11
N LEU A 88 4.66 4.63 7.20
CA LEU A 88 4.37 3.39 6.49
C LEU A 88 3.64 3.72 5.19
N ALA A 89 4.02 3.03 4.11
CA ALA A 89 3.30 3.10 2.85
C ALA A 89 2.32 1.94 2.79
N ILE A 90 1.02 2.20 2.99
CA ILE A 90 -0.03 1.17 2.95
C ILE A 90 -0.65 1.16 1.56
N ALA A 91 -0.77 -0.02 0.95
CA ALA A 91 -1.46 -0.14 -0.33
C ALA A 91 -2.94 0.27 -0.15
N ALA A 92 -3.41 1.26 -0.90
CA ALA A 92 -4.80 1.71 -0.80
C ALA A 92 -5.81 0.61 -1.16
N SER A 93 -5.38 -0.37 -1.96
CA SER A 93 -6.16 -1.54 -2.38
C SER A 93 -6.49 -2.54 -1.26
N CYS A 94 -5.85 -2.43 -0.09
CA CYS A 94 -6.15 -3.28 1.08
C CYS A 94 -6.88 -2.51 2.18
N LEU A 95 -7.46 -1.35 1.89
CA LEU A 95 -8.38 -0.65 2.79
C LEU A 95 -9.81 -1.09 2.47
N ASP A 96 -10.55 -1.52 3.50
CA ASP A 96 -11.88 -2.14 3.34
C ASP A 96 -12.99 -1.09 3.28
N ASP A 97 -12.81 0.01 4.04
CA ASP A 97 -13.80 1.06 4.11
C ASP A 97 -13.68 1.98 2.90
N GLY A 98 -14.80 2.59 2.49
CA GLY A 98 -14.91 3.58 1.41
C GLY A 98 -14.20 4.91 1.69
N VAL A 99 -12.96 4.84 2.15
CA VAL A 99 -12.07 5.98 2.35
C VAL A 99 -11.91 6.64 0.99
N ARG A 100 -12.49 7.83 0.86
CA ARG A 100 -12.24 8.69 -0.29
C ARG A 100 -10.80 9.15 -0.20
N LEU A 101 -9.93 8.48 -0.96
CA LEU A 101 -8.55 8.85 -1.16
C LEU A 101 -8.45 9.60 -2.47
N THR A 102 -7.90 10.81 -2.41
CA THR A 102 -7.53 11.58 -3.59
C THR A 102 -6.02 11.61 -3.65
N PRO A 103 -5.38 11.15 -4.75
CA PRO A 103 -3.94 11.26 -4.88
C PRO A 103 -3.46 12.71 -4.80
N ASP A 104 -2.47 12.97 -3.95
CA ASP A 104 -1.80 14.26 -3.82
C ASP A 104 -0.69 14.41 -4.86
N PHE A 105 -0.10 13.29 -5.29
CA PHE A 105 1.00 13.29 -6.25
C PHE A 105 1.06 12.01 -7.07
N HIS A 106 1.72 12.13 -8.22
CA HIS A 106 2.10 11.01 -9.07
C HIS A 106 3.60 11.03 -9.30
N GLU A 107 4.27 9.91 -9.06
CA GLU A 107 5.71 9.75 -9.25
C GLU A 107 6.03 8.73 -10.33
N TYR A 108 7.19 8.87 -10.99
CA TYR A 108 7.60 8.06 -12.13
C TYR A 108 6.60 8.09 -13.30
N VAL A 109 5.90 9.21 -13.52
CA VAL A 109 4.81 9.32 -14.52
C VAL A 109 5.25 8.89 -15.93
N ALA A 110 6.51 9.12 -16.30
CA ALA A 110 7.07 8.67 -17.58
C ALA A 110 7.03 7.13 -17.76
N ASP A 111 7.02 6.37 -16.66
CA ASP A 111 6.90 4.91 -16.67
C ASP A 111 5.44 4.43 -16.70
N SER A 112 4.46 5.35 -16.69
CA SER A 112 3.05 4.99 -16.75
C SER A 112 2.75 4.21 -18.03
N PRO A 113 2.14 3.02 -17.93
CA PRO A 113 1.88 2.21 -19.09
C PRO A 113 0.74 2.82 -19.90
N SER A 114 0.77 2.61 -21.22
CA SER A 114 -0.21 3.19 -22.14
C SER A 114 -1.67 2.87 -21.78
N TRP A 115 -1.93 1.69 -21.21
CA TRP A 115 -3.26 1.24 -20.79
C TRP A 115 -3.76 1.84 -19.46
N ARG A 116 -2.98 2.70 -18.78
CA ARG A 116 -3.39 3.43 -17.57
C ARG A 116 -3.82 4.87 -17.83
N ARG A 117 -3.80 5.35 -19.07
CA ARG A 117 -4.36 6.66 -19.41
C ARG A 117 -5.83 6.70 -18.94
N PRO A 118 -6.22 7.63 -18.07
CA PRO A 118 -7.62 8.03 -18.03
C PRO A 118 -7.98 8.55 -19.42
N GLU A 119 -9.14 8.18 -19.92
CA GLU A 119 -9.80 8.95 -20.98
C GLU A 119 -9.87 10.42 -20.55
N ALA A 120 -9.83 11.31 -21.53
CA ALA A 120 -9.84 12.77 -21.37
C ALA A 120 -10.93 13.27 -20.40
#